data_AF-A0A133XPP0-F1
#
_entry.id   AF-A0A133XPP0-F1
#
_cell.length_a   1.000
_cell.length_b   1.000
_cell.length_c   1.000
_cell.angle_alpha   90.00
_cell.angle_beta   90.00
_cell.angle_gamma   90.00
#
_symmetry.space_group_name_H-M   'P 1'
#
loop_
_entity.id
_entity.type
_entity.pdbx_description
1 polymer ?
#
loop_
_entity_poly.entity_id
_entity_poly.type
_entity_poly.pdbx_seq_one_letter_code
_entity_poly.pdbx_strand_id
1 'polypeptide(L)'
;MLEREKAIYFDMDGVLTHYYPEDFSGPHPLWLSDPDYFLHCKPNVHMMRVLEQLTQQASSLLHVGIITSVALTPKHFRTQSQAKRMWLKQQLSERAFDALTFDVTVSSKAQVAKERLQERVQYPVQQLTSRDFLIDDYMVNILSWDESGGRSIKYANGINNPRSYNGFVIGQEMTSEDIVQFLLAL
;
A
#
# COMPACT_ATOMS: atom_id res chain seq x y z
N MET A 1 -19.41 0.14 -22.76
CA MET A 1 -18.39 -0.57 -21.98
C MET A 1 -18.70 -0.30 -20.53
N LEU A 2 -18.88 -1.32 -19.70
CA LEU A 2 -18.88 -1.10 -18.25
C LEU A 2 -17.51 -0.56 -17.88
N GLU A 3 -17.45 0.61 -17.26
CA GLU A 3 -16.18 1.13 -16.76
C GLU A 3 -15.61 0.13 -15.76
N ARG A 4 -14.34 -0.24 -15.96
CA ARG A 4 -13.62 -1.09 -15.02
C ARG A 4 -13.48 -0.36 -13.69
N GLU A 5 -13.72 -1.07 -12.60
CA GLU A 5 -13.51 -0.63 -11.21
C GLU A 5 -12.15 0.07 -11.07
N LYS A 6 -12.14 1.25 -10.41
CA LYS A 6 -10.90 1.92 -10.00
C LYS A 6 -10.33 1.17 -8.80
N ALA A 7 -9.05 0.87 -8.77
CA ALA A 7 -8.40 0.21 -7.64
C ALA A 7 -7.28 1.09 -7.08
N ILE A 8 -7.26 1.31 -5.76
CA ILE A 8 -6.21 2.06 -5.08
C ILE A 8 -5.59 1.18 -4.01
N TYR A 9 -4.29 0.90 -4.17
CA TYR A 9 -3.51 0.09 -3.27
C TYR A 9 -2.52 0.96 -2.48
N PHE A 10 -2.38 0.65 -1.20
CA PHE A 10 -1.43 1.32 -0.30
C PHE A 10 -0.30 0.35 0.10
N ASP A 11 0.93 0.83 0.09
CA ASP A 11 1.97 0.24 0.93
C ASP A 11 1.69 0.51 2.41
N MET A 12 2.32 -0.27 3.28
CA MET A 12 2.34 -0.01 4.71
C MET A 12 3.61 0.74 5.14
N ASP A 13 4.77 0.12 4.98
CA ASP A 13 6.01 0.62 5.58
C ASP A 13 6.47 1.89 4.87
N GLY A 14 6.58 3.00 5.59
CA GLY A 14 6.94 4.28 4.99
C GLY A 14 5.77 5.03 4.35
N VAL A 15 4.57 4.46 4.32
CA VAL A 15 3.32 5.11 3.86
C VAL A 15 2.30 5.19 4.98
N LEU A 16 1.72 4.06 5.41
CA LEU A 16 0.75 4.00 6.53
C LEU A 16 1.45 3.95 7.90
N THR A 17 2.69 3.50 7.94
CA THR A 17 3.56 3.55 9.11
C THR A 17 4.77 4.44 8.83
N HIS A 18 5.34 5.00 9.89
CA HIS A 18 6.65 5.65 9.78
C HIS A 18 7.74 4.60 9.52
N TYR A 19 8.64 4.90 8.60
CA TYR A 19 9.84 4.11 8.31
C TYR A 19 11.04 4.70 9.04
N TYR A 20 11.83 3.85 9.70
CA TYR A 20 13.04 4.22 10.43
C TYR A 20 14.22 3.45 9.82
N PRO A 21 15.09 4.08 9.00
CA PRO A 21 16.17 3.39 8.29
C PRO A 21 17.10 2.58 9.22
N GLU A 22 17.31 3.07 10.44
CA GLU A 22 18.11 2.42 11.47
C GLU A 22 17.61 1.01 11.79
N ASP A 23 16.28 0.80 11.82
CA ASP A 23 15.66 -0.48 12.16
C ASP A 23 15.86 -1.54 11.07
N PHE A 24 16.21 -1.12 9.86
CA PHE A 24 16.45 -1.98 8.69
C PHE A 24 17.93 -2.23 8.41
N SER A 25 18.81 -1.62 9.20
CA SER A 25 20.26 -1.63 8.97
C SER A 25 21.03 -2.48 10.00
N GLY A 26 22.27 -2.84 9.67
CA GLY A 26 23.15 -3.60 10.56
C GLY A 26 23.02 -5.13 10.46
N PRO A 27 23.83 -5.87 11.26
CA PRO A 27 23.91 -7.33 11.19
C PRO A 27 22.67 -8.05 11.76
N HIS A 28 21.94 -7.38 12.66
CA HIS A 28 20.73 -7.88 13.31
C HIS A 28 19.67 -6.79 13.29
N PRO A 29 19.10 -6.48 12.11
CA PRO A 29 18.17 -5.37 11.99
C PRO A 29 16.86 -5.68 12.73
N LEU A 30 16.31 -4.67 13.41
CA LEU A 30 15.16 -4.82 14.32
C LEU A 30 13.95 -5.47 13.63
N TRP A 31 13.65 -5.07 12.39
CA TRP A 31 12.50 -5.61 11.64
C TRP A 31 12.56 -7.13 11.37
N LEU A 32 13.76 -7.73 11.46
CA LEU A 32 13.95 -9.19 11.36
C LEU A 32 14.12 -9.84 12.73
N SER A 33 14.80 -9.20 13.67
CA SER A 33 15.13 -9.81 14.96
C SER A 33 13.99 -9.77 15.96
N ASP A 34 13.14 -8.74 15.91
CA ASP A 34 12.00 -8.58 16.80
C ASP A 34 10.71 -9.12 16.13
N PRO A 35 10.09 -10.20 16.67
CA PRO A 35 8.88 -10.77 16.10
C PRO A 35 7.66 -9.84 16.17
N ASP A 36 7.67 -8.85 17.08
CA ASP A 36 6.57 -7.92 17.31
C ASP A 36 6.83 -6.53 16.73
N TYR A 37 7.95 -6.34 16.03
CA TYR A 37 8.36 -5.04 15.44
C TYR A 37 7.19 -4.31 14.74
N PHE A 38 6.51 -5.00 13.82
CA PHE A 38 5.42 -4.42 13.03
C PHE A 38 4.14 -4.13 13.83
N LEU A 39 3.98 -4.73 15.02
CA LEU A 39 2.86 -4.46 15.92
C LEU A 39 3.00 -3.10 16.62
N HIS A 40 4.22 -2.55 16.65
CA HIS A 40 4.55 -1.33 17.38
C HIS A 40 4.97 -0.17 16.47
N CYS A 41 4.95 -0.36 15.15
CA CYS A 41 5.21 0.71 14.20
C CYS A 41 4.30 1.92 14.46
N LYS A 42 4.89 3.12 14.46
CA LYS A 42 4.12 4.36 14.66
C LYS A 42 3.25 4.61 13.42
N PRO A 43 1.94 4.88 13.58
CA PRO A 43 1.07 5.18 12.46
C PRO A 43 1.43 6.53 11.85
N ASN A 44 1.43 6.59 10.52
CA ASN A 44 1.34 7.85 9.80
C ASN A 44 -0.11 8.31 9.81
N VAL A 45 -0.47 9.12 10.81
CA VAL A 45 -1.86 9.55 11.07
C VAL A 45 -2.51 10.19 9.85
N HIS A 46 -1.74 10.90 9.02
CA HIS A 46 -2.26 11.55 7.81
C HIS A 46 -2.72 10.53 6.77
N MET A 47 -1.84 9.57 6.41
CA MET A 47 -2.19 8.54 5.43
C MET A 47 -3.21 7.53 5.96
N MET A 48 -3.23 7.29 7.28
CA MET A 48 -4.28 6.48 7.91
C MET A 48 -5.67 7.12 7.76
N ARG A 49 -5.77 8.45 7.88
CA ARG A 49 -7.03 9.18 7.62
C ARG A 49 -7.45 9.10 6.16
N VAL A 50 -6.51 9.21 5.23
CA VAL A 50 -6.78 9.04 3.79
C VAL A 50 -7.35 7.65 3.52
N LEU A 51 -6.71 6.61 4.05
CA LEU A 51 -7.16 5.22 3.91
C LEU A 51 -8.60 5.06 4.44
N GLU A 52 -8.88 5.52 5.65
CA GLU A 52 -10.21 5.39 6.26
C GLU A 52 -11.29 6.20 5.52
N GLN A 53 -10.96 7.40 5.00
CA GLN A 53 -11.90 8.17 4.19
C GLN A 53 -12.19 7.47 2.85
N LEU A 54 -11.19 6.85 2.20
CA LEU A 54 -11.39 6.11 0.95
C LEU A 54 -12.18 4.82 1.15
N THR A 55 -11.97 4.08 2.25
CA THR A 55 -12.74 2.87 2.53
C THR A 55 -14.22 3.18 2.78
N GLN A 56 -14.56 4.37 3.27
CA GLN A 56 -15.95 4.84 3.34
C GLN A 56 -16.59 5.09 1.96
N GLN A 57 -15.77 5.34 0.93
CA GLN A 57 -16.19 5.49 -0.46
C GLN A 57 -16.10 4.18 -1.27
N ALA A 58 -15.61 3.10 -0.66
CA ALA A 58 -15.48 1.80 -1.33
C ALA A 58 -16.84 1.32 -1.83
N SER A 59 -16.87 0.87 -3.08
CA SER A 59 -18.08 0.49 -3.80
C SER A 59 -17.72 -0.43 -4.96
N SER A 60 -18.69 -0.84 -5.77
CA SER A 60 -18.43 -1.59 -7.01
C SER A 60 -17.60 -0.82 -8.05
N LEU A 61 -17.39 0.49 -7.85
CA LEU A 61 -16.60 1.34 -8.73
C LEU A 61 -15.25 1.74 -8.14
N LEU A 62 -15.03 1.49 -6.84
CA LEU A 62 -13.80 1.83 -6.13
C LEU A 62 -13.40 0.71 -5.17
N HIS A 63 -12.30 0.06 -5.51
CA HIS A 63 -11.59 -0.87 -4.64
C HIS A 63 -10.48 -0.14 -3.87
N VAL A 64 -10.40 -0.40 -2.56
CA VAL A 64 -9.29 0.02 -1.70
C VAL A 64 -8.60 -1.23 -1.15
N GLY A 65 -7.28 -1.28 -1.27
CA GLY A 65 -6.49 -2.42 -0.82
C GLY A 65 -5.15 -2.02 -0.21
N ILE A 66 -4.53 -2.96 0.50
CA ILE A 66 -3.17 -2.85 1.01
C ILE A 66 -2.37 -4.02 0.46
N ILE A 67 -1.16 -3.73 -0.05
CA ILE A 67 -0.20 -4.74 -0.45
C ILE A 67 1.14 -4.40 0.22
N THR A 68 1.53 -5.21 1.21
CA THR A 68 2.77 -5.01 1.99
C THR A 68 3.76 -6.13 1.74
N SER A 69 5.04 -5.81 1.75
CA SER A 69 6.11 -6.81 1.65
C SER A 69 6.41 -7.45 3.02
N VAL A 70 6.87 -8.70 3.00
CA VAL A 70 7.40 -9.46 4.16
C VAL A 70 8.64 -10.25 3.75
N ALA A 71 9.47 -10.66 4.71
CA ALA A 71 10.70 -11.38 4.42
C ALA A 71 10.47 -12.81 3.89
N LEU A 72 11.29 -13.23 2.91
CA LEU A 72 11.27 -14.54 2.26
C LEU A 72 11.85 -15.65 3.16
N THR A 73 11.20 -15.92 4.29
CA THR A 73 11.41 -17.15 5.08
C THR A 73 10.07 -17.59 5.66
N PRO A 74 9.82 -18.91 5.85
CA PRO A 74 8.53 -19.36 6.39
C PRO A 74 8.19 -18.75 7.76
N LYS A 75 9.19 -18.59 8.64
CA LYS A 75 9.03 -17.97 9.95
C LYS A 75 8.60 -16.50 9.82
N HIS A 76 9.40 -15.68 9.14
CA HIS A 76 9.11 -14.26 9.01
C HIS A 76 7.86 -13.98 8.19
N PHE A 77 7.61 -14.75 7.13
CA PHE A 77 6.37 -14.63 6.36
C PHE A 77 5.16 -14.76 7.27
N ARG A 78 5.11 -15.81 8.10
CA ARG A 78 4.00 -16.01 9.03
C ARG A 78 3.92 -14.90 10.07
N THR A 79 5.01 -14.60 10.78
CA THR A 79 4.98 -13.67 11.90
C THR A 79 4.73 -12.24 11.46
N GLN A 80 5.43 -11.76 10.42
CA GLN A 80 5.27 -10.39 9.91
C GLN A 80 3.90 -10.19 9.28
N SER A 81 3.35 -11.17 8.56
CA SER A 81 1.99 -11.07 7.99
C SER A 81 0.93 -10.96 9.07
N GLN A 82 1.06 -11.75 10.15
CA GLN A 82 0.15 -11.68 11.29
C GLN A 82 0.27 -10.35 12.03
N ALA A 83 1.50 -9.91 12.34
CA ALA A 83 1.75 -8.66 13.04
C ALA A 83 1.21 -7.44 12.26
N LYS A 84 1.50 -7.34 10.97
CA LYS A 84 1.01 -6.24 10.10
C LYS A 84 -0.51 -6.22 10.00
N ARG A 85 -1.15 -7.39 9.84
CA ARG A 85 -2.62 -7.48 9.82
C ARG A 85 -3.24 -7.09 11.16
N MET A 86 -2.65 -7.54 12.27
CA MET A 86 -3.11 -7.18 13.61
C MET A 86 -2.94 -5.69 13.90
N TRP A 87 -1.80 -5.12 13.54
CA TRP A 87 -1.56 -3.69 13.63
C TRP A 87 -2.63 -2.91 12.89
N LEU A 88 -2.93 -3.27 11.63
CA LEU A 88 -3.94 -2.60 10.84
C LEU A 88 -5.34 -2.69 11.48
N LYS A 89 -5.72 -3.85 12.03
CA LYS A 89 -6.97 -4.03 12.77
C LYS A 89 -7.06 -3.15 14.03
N GLN A 90 -5.92 -2.84 14.65
CA GLN A 90 -5.89 -1.95 15.82
C GLN A 90 -6.04 -0.48 15.43
N GLN A 91 -5.64 -0.10 14.21
CA GLN A 91 -5.70 1.29 13.76
C GLN A 91 -7.04 1.69 13.11
N LEU A 92 -7.77 0.74 12.52
CA LEU A 92 -8.99 1.02 11.75
C LEU A 92 -10.25 0.62 12.51
N SER A 93 -11.36 1.31 12.22
CA SER A 93 -12.68 0.79 12.57
C SER A 93 -12.96 -0.56 11.88
N GLU A 94 -13.77 -1.41 12.51
CA GLU A 94 -14.15 -2.72 11.95
C GLU A 94 -14.74 -2.58 10.53
N ARG A 95 -15.62 -1.60 10.34
CA ARG A 95 -16.20 -1.27 9.03
C ARG A 95 -15.13 -0.90 7.99
N ALA A 96 -14.14 -0.09 8.35
CA ALA A 96 -13.08 0.30 7.42
C ALA A 96 -12.17 -0.89 7.07
N PHE A 97 -11.88 -1.75 8.05
CA PHE A 97 -11.09 -2.97 7.85
C PHE A 97 -11.82 -3.98 6.95
N ASP A 98 -13.12 -4.16 7.13
CA ASP A 98 -13.92 -5.09 6.32
C ASP A 98 -14.14 -4.61 4.88
N ALA A 99 -14.06 -3.30 4.65
CA ALA A 99 -14.22 -2.68 3.32
C ALA A 99 -12.95 -2.74 2.45
N LEU A 100 -11.78 -3.09 3.01
CA LEU A 100 -10.52 -3.18 2.26
C LEU A 100 -10.05 -4.62 2.06
N THR A 101 -9.15 -4.83 1.09
CA THR A 101 -8.35 -6.07 1.04
C THR A 101 -6.99 -5.86 1.69
N PHE A 102 -6.46 -6.92 2.29
CA PHE A 102 -5.13 -6.93 2.88
C PHE A 102 -4.34 -8.10 2.34
N ASP A 103 -3.28 -7.80 1.60
CA ASP A 103 -2.42 -8.78 0.94
C ASP A 103 -0.96 -8.58 1.35
N VAL A 104 -0.26 -9.71 1.44
CA VAL A 104 1.18 -9.76 1.75
C VAL A 104 1.94 -10.37 0.59
N THR A 105 3.16 -9.91 0.35
CA THR A 105 4.02 -10.46 -0.70
C THR A 105 5.47 -10.60 -0.26
N VAL A 106 6.18 -11.52 -0.89
CA VAL A 106 7.65 -11.64 -0.82
C VAL A 106 8.31 -11.17 -2.12
N SER A 107 7.52 -10.71 -3.09
CA SER A 107 7.95 -10.37 -4.44
C SER A 107 7.24 -9.10 -4.94
N SER A 108 6.70 -9.09 -6.17
CA SER A 108 6.09 -7.92 -6.79
C SER A 108 4.67 -7.69 -6.28
N LYS A 109 4.40 -6.46 -5.84
CA LYS A 109 3.04 -6.01 -5.49
C LYS A 109 2.12 -5.96 -6.71
N ALA A 110 2.65 -5.62 -7.88
CA ALA A 110 1.88 -5.58 -9.11
C ALA A 110 1.36 -6.97 -9.51
N GLN A 111 2.13 -8.02 -9.22
CA GLN A 111 1.68 -9.40 -9.46
C GLN A 111 0.51 -9.78 -8.56
N VAL A 112 0.58 -9.44 -7.27
CA VAL A 112 -0.53 -9.66 -6.32
C VAL A 112 -1.79 -8.90 -6.76
N ALA A 113 -1.66 -7.64 -7.17
CA ALA A 113 -2.79 -6.87 -7.67
C ALA A 113 -3.44 -7.52 -8.89
N LYS A 114 -2.65 -7.98 -9.87
CA LYS A 114 -3.15 -8.72 -11.04
C LYS A 114 -3.94 -9.97 -10.65
N GLU A 115 -3.43 -10.76 -9.70
CA GLU A 115 -4.10 -11.96 -9.19
C GLU A 115 -5.43 -11.61 -8.52
N ARG A 116 -5.46 -10.56 -7.69
CA ARG A 116 -6.70 -10.09 -7.04
C ARG A 116 -7.72 -9.54 -8.01
N LEU A 117 -7.27 -8.82 -9.03
CA LEU A 117 -8.14 -8.30 -10.08
C LEU A 117 -8.70 -9.45 -10.93
N GLN A 118 -7.91 -10.49 -11.20
CA GLN A 118 -8.35 -11.68 -11.93
C GLN A 118 -9.52 -12.39 -11.24
N GLU A 119 -9.54 -12.44 -9.90
CA GLU A 119 -10.64 -13.03 -9.11
C GLU A 119 -11.97 -12.27 -9.28
N ARG A 120 -11.93 -11.03 -9.81
CA ARG A 120 -13.08 -10.12 -9.92
C ARG A 120 -13.63 -9.98 -11.33
N VAL A 121 -12.92 -10.45 -12.34
CA VAL A 121 -13.30 -10.28 -13.75
C VAL A 121 -13.39 -11.61 -14.48
N GLN A 122 -14.27 -11.67 -15.47
CA GLN A 122 -14.47 -12.87 -16.30
C GLN A 122 -13.33 -13.09 -17.31
N TYR A 123 -12.61 -12.03 -17.68
CA TYR A 123 -11.56 -12.07 -18.71
C TYR A 123 -10.17 -12.08 -18.10
N PRO A 124 -9.16 -12.65 -18.78
CA PRO A 124 -7.79 -12.68 -18.27
C PRO A 124 -7.22 -11.26 -18.03
N VAL A 125 -6.73 -11.01 -16.81
CA VAL A 125 -5.96 -9.81 -16.46
C VAL A 125 -4.50 -10.06 -16.84
N GLN A 126 -4.13 -9.63 -18.03
CA GLN A 126 -2.73 -9.74 -18.49
C GLN A 126 -1.86 -8.61 -17.93
N GLN A 127 -2.44 -7.43 -17.73
CA GLN A 127 -1.75 -6.24 -17.26
C GLN A 127 -2.66 -5.42 -16.33
N LEU A 128 -2.04 -4.64 -15.47
CA LEU A 128 -2.70 -3.53 -14.79
C LEU A 128 -3.06 -2.45 -15.84
N THR A 129 -3.86 -1.48 -15.41
CA THR A 129 -4.29 -0.36 -16.23
C THR A 129 -4.07 0.95 -15.50
N SER A 130 -4.22 2.07 -16.21
CA SER A 130 -4.16 3.41 -15.64
C SER A 130 -5.21 3.72 -14.55
N ARG A 131 -6.17 2.81 -14.30
CA ARG A 131 -7.16 2.88 -13.21
C ARG A 131 -6.75 2.06 -11.97
N ASP A 132 -5.61 1.37 -12.02
CA ASP A 132 -5.03 0.61 -10.91
C ASP A 132 -3.83 1.38 -10.34
N PHE A 133 -4.03 1.95 -9.16
CA PHE A 133 -3.09 2.86 -8.52
C PHE A 133 -2.34 2.20 -7.37
N LEU A 134 -1.05 2.49 -7.23
CA LEU A 134 -0.27 2.12 -6.06
C LEU A 134 0.33 3.37 -5.42
N ILE A 135 0.09 3.56 -4.13
CA ILE A 135 0.72 4.59 -3.30
C ILE A 135 1.84 3.93 -2.50
N ASP A 136 3.09 4.29 -2.82
CA ASP A 136 4.29 3.63 -2.29
C ASP A 136 5.42 4.65 -2.13
N ASP A 137 6.31 4.45 -1.17
CA ASP A 137 7.47 5.32 -0.96
C ASP A 137 8.74 4.76 -1.63
N TYR A 138 8.74 3.47 -1.98
CA TYR A 138 9.90 2.75 -2.50
C TYR A 138 9.93 2.66 -4.03
N MET A 139 10.99 3.21 -4.64
CA MET A 139 11.11 3.33 -6.09
C MET A 139 11.04 2.01 -6.86
N VAL A 140 11.47 0.89 -6.26
CA VAL A 140 11.39 -0.42 -6.94
C VAL A 140 9.93 -0.84 -7.13
N ASN A 141 9.08 -0.60 -6.13
CA ASN A 141 7.64 -0.91 -6.23
C ASN A 141 6.97 0.00 -7.26
N ILE A 142 7.28 1.30 -7.22
CA ILE A 142 6.78 2.32 -8.17
C ILE A 142 7.10 1.92 -9.62
N LEU A 143 8.37 1.62 -9.92
CA LEU A 143 8.78 1.27 -11.28
C LEU A 143 8.15 -0.06 -11.73
N SER A 144 8.16 -1.08 -10.86
CA SER A 144 7.56 -2.38 -11.18
C SER A 144 6.05 -2.30 -11.45
N TRP A 145 5.35 -1.39 -10.76
CA TRP A 145 3.91 -1.17 -10.95
C TRP A 145 3.62 -0.43 -12.27
N ASP A 146 4.38 0.61 -12.57
CA ASP A 146 4.27 1.35 -13.83
C ASP A 146 4.59 0.44 -15.04
N GLU A 147 5.65 -0.37 -14.96
CA GLU A 147 6.00 -1.37 -15.97
C GLU A 147 4.92 -2.44 -16.17
N SER A 148 4.09 -2.68 -15.16
CA SER A 148 2.96 -3.60 -15.22
C SER A 148 1.69 -2.99 -15.84
N GLY A 149 1.74 -1.74 -16.28
CA GLY A 149 0.63 -0.98 -16.88
C GLY A 149 -0.22 -0.18 -15.88
N GLY A 150 0.12 -0.24 -14.59
CA GLY A 150 -0.55 0.50 -13.53
C GLY A 150 -0.10 1.96 -13.49
N ARG A 151 -0.66 2.74 -12.56
CA ARG A 151 -0.18 4.10 -12.28
C ARG A 151 0.26 4.27 -10.84
N SER A 152 1.55 4.46 -10.62
CA SER A 152 2.09 4.69 -9.29
C SER A 152 1.94 6.14 -8.85
N ILE A 153 1.88 6.33 -7.54
CA ILE A 153 1.88 7.63 -6.87
C ILE A 153 2.93 7.52 -5.78
N LYS A 154 3.97 8.34 -5.88
CA LYS A 154 5.04 8.33 -4.88
C LYS A 154 4.56 9.02 -3.61
N TYR A 155 4.74 8.38 -2.46
CA TYR A 155 4.61 9.06 -1.17
C TYR A 155 5.98 9.61 -0.72
N ALA A 156 6.07 10.92 -0.53
CA ALA A 156 7.28 11.58 -0.03
C ALA A 156 7.30 11.54 1.50
N ASN A 157 7.86 10.48 2.08
CA ASN A 157 7.85 10.26 3.52
C ASN A 157 8.89 11.06 4.32
N GLY A 158 9.54 12.04 3.69
CA GLY A 158 10.57 12.89 4.32
C GLY A 158 11.96 12.25 4.42
N ILE A 159 12.09 10.98 4.04
CA ILE A 159 13.36 10.23 3.99
C ILE A 159 13.79 10.05 2.54
N ASN A 160 12.85 9.68 1.67
CA ASN A 160 13.13 9.49 0.26
C ASN A 160 13.23 10.82 -0.51
N ASN A 161 13.86 10.78 -1.69
CA ASN A 161 13.92 11.95 -2.58
C ASN A 161 12.62 12.05 -3.41
N PRO A 162 11.78 13.08 -3.23
CA PRO A 162 10.55 13.23 -4.00
C PRO A 162 10.79 13.44 -5.50
N ARG A 163 11.95 13.98 -5.90
CA ARG A 163 12.31 14.24 -7.31
C ARG A 163 12.81 13.00 -8.06
N SER A 164 12.88 11.84 -7.41
CA SER A 164 13.29 10.61 -8.08
C SER A 164 12.17 9.96 -8.90
N TYR A 165 10.97 10.53 -8.89
CA TYR A 165 9.82 10.07 -9.67
C TYR A 165 9.25 11.23 -10.49
N ASN A 166 8.97 10.97 -11.77
CA ASN A 166 8.45 11.99 -12.70
C ASN A 166 6.91 11.98 -12.77
N GLY A 167 6.24 11.10 -12.03
CA GLY A 167 4.78 11.03 -11.94
C GLY A 167 4.22 11.82 -10.76
N PHE A 168 3.02 11.44 -10.30
CA PHE A 168 2.39 12.08 -9.16
C PHE A 168 3.13 11.78 -7.86
N VAL A 169 3.26 12.81 -7.02
CA VAL A 169 3.88 12.73 -5.70
C VAL A 169 2.92 13.31 -4.66
N ILE A 170 2.66 12.56 -3.60
CA ILE A 170 1.98 13.06 -2.40
C ILE A 170 3.06 13.56 -1.44
N GLY A 171 3.08 14.88 -1.21
CA GLY A 171 3.96 15.54 -0.25
C GLY A 171 3.41 15.51 1.18
N GLN A 172 4.26 15.80 2.16
CA GLN A 172 3.87 15.86 3.58
C GLN A 172 2.98 17.08 3.90
N GLU A 173 3.03 18.10 3.04
CA GLU A 173 2.27 19.33 3.15
C GLU A 173 0.80 19.18 2.70
N MET A 174 0.47 18.11 1.98
CA MET A 174 -0.90 17.86 1.52
C MET A 174 -1.79 17.43 2.68
N THR A 175 -2.99 18.00 2.76
CA THR A 175 -3.98 17.57 3.75
C THR A 175 -4.55 16.20 3.37
N SER A 176 -5.10 15.46 4.35
CA SER A 176 -5.79 14.20 4.07
C SER A 176 -6.93 14.38 3.08
N GLU A 177 -7.66 15.50 3.20
CA GLU A 177 -8.78 15.85 2.34
C GLU A 177 -8.32 16.11 0.90
N ASP A 178 -7.26 16.89 0.71
CA ASP A 178 -6.70 17.16 -0.63
C ASP A 178 -6.21 15.87 -1.30
N ILE A 179 -5.57 14.98 -0.55
CA ILE A 179 -5.11 13.68 -1.05
C ILE A 179 -6.32 12.83 -1.48
N VAL A 180 -7.36 12.75 -0.67
CA VAL A 180 -8.58 11.99 -1.00
C VAL A 180 -9.24 12.54 -2.26
N GLN A 181 -9.43 13.87 -2.35
CA GLN A 181 -10.02 14.49 -3.54
C GLN A 181 -9.19 14.25 -4.80
N PHE A 182 -7.86 14.36 -4.69
CA PHE A 182 -6.94 14.03 -5.77
C PHE A 182 -7.11 12.58 -6.24
N LEU A 183 -7.07 11.61 -5.33
CA LEU A 183 -7.19 10.19 -5.66
C LEU A 183 -8.55 9.82 -6.29
N LEU A 184 -9.63 10.46 -5.82
CA LEU A 184 -10.97 10.27 -6.40
C LEU A 184 -11.09 10.88 -7.80
N ALA A 185 -10.36 11.96 -8.10
CA ALA A 185 -10.39 12.64 -9.39
C ALA A 185 -9.55 11.98 -10.50
N LEU A 186 -8.61 11.10 -10.17
CA LEU A 186 -7.74 10.38 -11.14
C LEU A 186 -8.48 9.41 -12.06
#